data_AF-A0A2M8T7H2-F1
#
_entry.id   AF-A0A2M8T7H2-F1
#
_cell.length_a   1.000
_cell.length_b   1.000
_cell.length_c   1.000
_cell.angle_alpha   90.00
_cell.angle_beta   90.00
_cell.angle_gamma   90.00
#
_symmetry.space_group_name_H-M   'P 1'
#
loop_
_entity.id
_entity.type
_entity.pdbx_description
1 polymer ?
#
loop_
_entity_poly.entity_id
_entity_poly.type
_entity_poly.pdbx_seq_one_letter_code
_entity_poly.pdbx_strand_id
1 'polypeptide(L)'
;MKSYKILSVGDKLKNLREKYNLRQEDLAGDEITRNLISQIEHNKAKLTKNAATVIIKNLIAICKEHKFDLNECVNYLMEDEKGQASKILDTYIKELKDLSIYKDNTFCNKLNEVEEFLANWDFKDKKIAIFELAGDYFCNINDFYNSSIYYEKVKALIDMNNSNENIISILRKLSMVYFYMGKYEADIKCCEFAINKITNMNNEYYYIFVFNSALCYIELKEYKKALNRLSAIEETIKKVNMDKYYEVLMSKAICFQELKEYRKSLGIYDILSEYIDKDNYEKQILILVNTSEIYIELSKYDLVEKNLNIIMDNIGKLNNDNNELSRLYFEMSKIYKSLNNLKKAEDYCSKSLNYAKKTNNYHMLNNIFIQLIDIYTLTKNNKAMTNIKNEFFMLTGKENKLDTAIMYKLIGFYLNTEDIQSLKEIYAFTEKFV
;
A
#
# COMPACT_ATOMS: atom_id res chain seq x y z
N MET A 1 5.52 22.50 16.07
CA MET A 1 6.51 21.44 15.76
C MET A 1 7.89 22.06 15.76
N LYS A 2 8.89 21.44 16.39
CA LYS A 2 10.28 21.90 16.29
C LYS A 2 10.78 21.57 14.89
N SER A 3 10.95 22.57 14.02
CA SER A 3 11.65 22.40 12.75
C SER A 3 13.14 22.19 13.06
N TYR A 4 13.74 21.10 12.59
CA TYR A 4 15.18 20.93 12.69
C TYR A 4 15.88 21.96 11.79
N LYS A 5 16.92 22.61 12.31
CA LYS A 5 17.69 23.63 11.59
C LYS A 5 19.15 23.21 11.51
N ILE A 6 19.73 23.35 10.32
CA ILE A 6 21.18 23.27 10.12
C ILE A 6 21.79 24.55 10.68
N LEU A 7 22.81 24.40 11.52
CA LEU A 7 23.51 25.52 12.13
C LEU A 7 24.87 25.73 11.48
N SER A 8 25.20 26.99 11.19
CA SER A 8 26.56 27.36 10.81
C SER A 8 27.51 27.11 11.99
N VAL A 9 28.82 27.01 11.70
CA VAL A 9 29.82 26.89 12.76
C VAL A 9 29.78 28.09 13.71
N GLY A 10 29.55 29.29 13.17
CA GLY A 10 29.38 30.50 13.96
C GLY A 10 28.18 30.41 14.91
N ASP A 11 27.04 29.94 14.42
CA ASP A 11 25.83 29.77 15.24
C ASP A 11 26.01 28.70 16.31
N LYS A 12 26.69 27.57 16.00
CA LYS A 12 27.00 26.53 17.00
C LYS A 12 27.87 27.08 18.12
N LEU A 13 28.90 27.86 17.79
CA LEU A 13 29.78 28.47 18.76
C LEU A 13 29.05 29.52 19.61
N LYS A 14 28.24 30.36 18.98
CA LYS A 14 27.41 31.37 19.65
C LYS A 14 26.39 30.73 20.59
N ASN A 15 25.72 29.67 20.16
CA ASN A 15 24.76 28.92 20.98
C ASN A 15 25.43 28.27 22.20
N LEU A 16 26.63 27.70 22.05
CA LEU A 16 27.41 27.19 23.18
C LEU A 16 27.74 28.31 24.17
N ARG A 17 28.22 29.44 23.66
CA ARG A 17 28.56 30.58 24.48
C ARG A 17 27.35 31.08 25.28
N GLU A 18 26.20 31.22 24.63
CA GLU A 18 24.96 31.68 25.27
C GLU A 18 24.39 30.64 26.26
N LYS A 19 24.42 29.35 25.91
CA LYS A 19 23.97 28.25 26.78
C LYS A 19 24.68 28.23 28.13
N TYR A 20 25.98 28.53 28.14
CA TYR A 20 26.81 28.55 29.34
C TYR A 20 27.07 29.96 29.88
N ASN A 21 26.38 30.98 29.36
CA ASN A 21 26.50 32.38 29.75
C ASN A 21 27.95 32.92 29.75
N LEU A 22 28.71 32.59 28.70
CA LEU A 22 30.12 32.93 28.55
C LEU A 22 30.33 34.18 27.69
N ARG A 23 31.49 34.82 27.87
CA ARG A 23 32.00 35.85 26.97
C ARG A 23 32.94 35.22 25.95
N GLN A 24 33.20 35.93 24.85
CA GLN A 24 34.13 35.46 23.81
C GLN A 24 35.56 35.27 24.34
N GLU A 25 35.96 36.07 25.35
CA GLU A 25 37.25 35.98 26.03
C GLU A 25 37.40 34.68 26.79
N ASP A 26 36.32 34.23 27.45
CA ASP A 26 36.32 33.00 28.25
C ASP A 26 36.54 31.75 27.35
N LEU A 27 36.01 31.77 26.11
CA LEU A 27 36.25 30.72 25.12
C LEU A 27 37.64 30.80 24.48
N ALA A 28 38.19 32.01 24.36
CA ALA A 28 39.50 32.24 23.74
C ALA A 28 40.64 31.79 24.66
N GLY A 29 40.55 32.08 25.96
CA GLY A 29 41.63 31.86 26.91
C GLY A 29 42.90 32.60 26.48
N ASP A 30 44.06 32.00 26.73
CA ASP A 30 45.37 32.57 26.36
C ASP A 30 45.91 32.06 25.01
N GLU A 31 45.31 31.02 24.45
CA GLU A 31 45.86 30.29 23.30
C GLU A 31 45.34 30.82 21.95
N ILE A 32 44.19 31.49 21.91
CA ILE A 32 43.64 32.14 20.72
C ILE A 32 43.05 33.52 21.06
N THR A 33 42.79 34.36 20.07
CA THR A 33 42.32 35.74 20.31
C THR A 33 40.79 35.82 20.37
N ARG A 34 40.27 36.73 21.22
CA ARG A 34 38.84 37.11 21.23
C ARG A 34 38.33 37.50 19.84
N ASN A 35 39.15 38.19 19.05
CA ASN A 35 38.80 38.61 17.70
C ASN A 35 38.58 37.40 16.77
N LEU A 36 39.39 36.34 16.90
CA LEU A 36 39.20 35.10 16.15
C LEU A 36 37.85 34.45 16.50
N ILE A 37 37.49 34.37 17.79
CA ILE A 37 36.17 33.88 18.22
C ILE A 37 35.05 34.69 17.58
N SER A 38 35.13 36.02 17.64
CA SER A 38 34.13 36.91 17.04
C SER A 38 34.02 36.72 15.52
N GLN A 39 35.14 36.60 14.82
CA GLN A 39 35.14 36.35 13.37
C GLN A 39 34.53 34.98 13.03
N ILE A 40 34.74 33.95 13.84
CA ILE A 40 34.11 32.64 13.65
C ILE A 40 32.59 32.72 13.91
N GLU A 41 32.15 33.35 15.00
CA GLU A 41 30.72 33.53 15.33
C GLU A 41 29.95 34.26 14.23
N HIS A 42 30.58 35.20 13.53
CA HIS A 42 29.99 35.93 12.39
C HIS A 42 30.24 35.27 11.03
N ASN A 43 30.72 34.03 11.00
CA ASN A 43 31.06 33.27 9.79
C ASN A 43 32.06 34.00 8.86
N LYS A 44 32.89 34.90 9.41
CA LYS A 44 33.96 35.64 8.70
C LYS A 44 35.29 34.90 8.69
N ALA A 45 35.50 33.94 9.61
CA ALA A 45 36.69 33.09 9.66
C ALA A 45 36.29 31.61 9.78
N LYS A 46 37.04 30.73 9.10
CA LYS A 46 36.83 29.27 9.18
C LYS A 46 37.41 28.74 10.49
N LEU A 47 36.62 27.94 11.21
CA LEU A 47 37.09 27.23 12.40
C LEU A 47 38.09 26.12 12.01
N THR A 48 39.29 26.15 12.59
CA THR A 48 40.28 25.08 12.44
C THR A 48 40.14 24.06 13.56
N LYS A 49 40.61 22.83 13.34
CA LYS A 49 40.59 21.78 14.37
C LYS A 49 41.33 22.21 15.64
N ASN A 50 42.48 22.87 15.49
CA ASN A 50 43.25 23.38 16.63
C ASN A 50 42.44 24.42 17.42
N ALA A 51 41.85 25.42 16.74
CA ALA A 51 41.01 26.40 17.40
C ALA A 51 39.79 25.76 18.09
N ALA A 52 39.15 24.76 17.47
CA ALA A 52 38.04 24.02 18.07
C ALA A 52 38.47 23.25 19.32
N THR A 53 39.67 22.64 19.31
CA THR A 53 40.24 21.95 20.48
C THR A 53 40.50 22.93 21.62
N VAL A 54 41.07 24.10 21.33
CA VAL A 54 41.29 25.15 22.34
C VAL A 54 39.97 25.61 22.95
N ILE A 55 38.97 25.94 22.12
CA ILE A 55 37.65 26.39 22.58
C ILE A 55 37.00 25.34 23.50
N ILE A 56 36.99 24.06 23.11
CA ILE A 56 36.38 22.99 23.90
C ILE A 56 37.18 22.73 25.19
N LYS A 57 38.51 22.80 25.16
CA LYS A 57 39.36 22.66 26.35
C LYS A 57 39.02 23.75 27.38
N ASN A 58 38.90 25.00 26.95
CA ASN A 58 38.55 26.12 27.83
C ASN A 58 37.13 25.96 28.37
N LEU A 59 36.17 25.59 27.51
CA LEU A 59 34.80 25.31 27.90
C LEU A 59 34.71 24.20 28.97
N ILE A 60 35.45 23.10 28.82
CA ILE A 60 35.52 22.01 29.81
C ILE A 60 36.04 22.52 31.16
N ALA A 61 37.09 23.33 31.15
CA ALA A 61 37.67 23.87 32.38
C ALA A 61 36.65 24.71 33.16
N ILE A 62 35.95 25.60 32.44
CA ILE A 62 34.90 26.47 33.00
C ILE A 62 33.71 25.63 33.50
N CYS A 63 33.23 24.66 32.72
CA CYS A 63 32.13 23.80 33.13
C CYS A 63 32.49 22.97 34.37
N LYS A 64 33.74 22.51 34.52
CA LYS A 64 34.20 21.82 35.74
C LYS A 64 34.18 22.72 36.97
N GLU A 65 34.59 23.97 36.84
CA GLU A 65 34.57 24.95 37.92
C GLU A 65 33.15 25.26 38.39
N HIS A 66 32.21 25.38 37.45
CA HIS A 66 30.79 25.69 37.72
C HIS A 66 29.90 24.46 37.91
N LYS A 67 30.47 23.24 37.91
CA LYS A 67 29.74 21.96 38.02
C LYS A 67 28.62 21.81 36.98
N PHE A 68 28.86 22.27 35.75
CA PHE A 68 27.98 22.05 34.61
C PHE A 68 28.33 20.75 33.89
N ASP A 69 27.30 20.01 33.46
CA ASP A 69 27.48 18.89 32.54
C ASP A 69 27.69 19.42 31.12
N LEU A 70 28.87 19.12 30.55
CA LEU A 70 29.21 19.41 29.17
C LEU A 70 29.03 18.15 28.33
N ASN A 71 28.16 18.21 27.32
CA ASN A 71 27.92 17.10 26.40
C ASN A 71 28.57 17.34 25.02
N GLU A 72 28.98 18.56 24.73
CA GLU A 72 29.52 18.97 23.45
C GLU A 72 31.04 18.79 23.37
N CYS A 73 31.52 18.29 22.23
CA CYS A 73 32.93 18.00 21.99
C CYS A 73 33.44 18.72 20.73
N VAL A 74 34.73 18.55 20.43
CA VAL A 74 35.34 19.12 19.21
C VAL A 74 34.56 18.71 17.96
N ASN A 75 34.05 17.48 17.91
CA ASN A 75 33.27 17.00 16.76
C ASN A 75 31.95 17.76 16.60
N TYR A 76 31.31 18.25 17.67
CA TYR A 76 30.09 19.06 17.56
C TYR A 76 30.36 20.37 16.80
N LEU A 77 31.42 21.09 17.18
CA LEU A 77 31.79 22.33 16.51
C LEU A 77 32.27 22.09 15.07
N MET A 78 33.00 21.00 14.85
CA MET A 78 33.59 20.65 13.56
C MET A 78 32.61 19.94 12.60
N GLU A 79 31.42 19.56 13.05
CA GLU A 79 30.41 18.90 12.20
C GLU A 79 29.98 19.83 11.05
N ASP A 80 30.03 19.32 9.83
CA ASP A 80 29.59 20.06 8.64
C ASP A 80 28.06 19.98 8.46
N GLU A 81 27.55 20.76 7.51
CA GLU A 81 26.11 20.82 7.22
C GLU A 81 25.57 19.46 6.76
N LYS A 82 26.39 18.69 6.01
CA LYS A 82 26.04 17.35 5.54
C LYS A 82 25.90 16.36 6.72
N GLY A 83 26.81 16.39 7.68
CA GLY A 83 26.72 15.58 8.89
C GLY A 83 25.48 15.91 9.73
N GLN A 84 25.21 17.20 9.93
CA GLN A 84 24.00 17.67 10.61
C GLN A 84 22.72 17.19 9.89
N ALA A 85 22.65 17.35 8.56
CA ALA A 85 21.51 16.92 7.77
C ALA A 85 21.28 15.41 7.85
N SER A 86 22.35 14.60 7.82
CA SER A 86 22.23 13.16 8.01
C SER A 86 21.60 12.80 9.36
N LYS A 87 22.03 13.44 10.46
CA LYS A 87 21.46 13.19 11.81
C LYS A 87 20.00 13.64 11.93
N ILE A 88 19.65 14.75 11.28
CA ILE A 88 18.26 15.22 11.22
C ILE A 88 17.40 14.19 10.48
N LEU A 89 17.86 13.70 9.32
CA LEU A 89 17.17 12.66 8.56
C LEU A 89 17.03 11.34 9.35
N ASP A 90 18.06 10.94 10.11
CA ASP A 90 17.97 9.78 11.01
C ASP A 90 16.88 9.96 12.09
N THR A 91 16.69 11.19 12.54
CA THR A 91 15.63 11.53 13.51
C THR A 91 14.27 11.49 12.85
N TYR A 92 14.13 12.07 11.65
CA TYR A 92 12.91 12.00 10.86
C TYR A 92 12.49 10.58 10.50
N ILE A 93 13.44 9.70 10.15
CA ILE A 93 13.15 8.28 9.88
C ILE A 93 12.55 7.60 11.13
N LYS A 94 13.07 7.90 12.33
CA LYS A 94 12.51 7.38 13.58
C LYS A 94 11.11 7.93 13.84
N GLU A 95 10.92 9.24 13.71
CA GLU A 95 9.61 9.88 13.88
C GLU A 95 8.56 9.32 12.91
N LEU A 96 8.90 9.15 11.63
CA LEU A 96 8.01 8.54 10.64
C LEU A 96 7.69 7.10 10.99
N LYS A 97 8.67 6.32 11.43
CA LYS A 97 8.45 4.93 11.86
C LYS A 97 7.49 4.86 13.04
N ASP A 98 7.65 5.72 14.04
CA ASP A 98 6.75 5.79 15.19
C ASP A 98 5.35 6.24 14.78
N LEU A 99 5.25 7.21 13.87
CA LEU A 99 3.97 7.71 13.38
C LEU A 99 3.25 6.73 12.46
N SER A 100 3.97 5.81 11.81
CA SER A 100 3.40 4.86 10.84
C SER A 100 2.35 3.92 11.44
N ILE A 101 2.35 3.77 12.77
CA ILE A 101 1.36 2.98 13.53
C ILE A 101 -0.01 3.69 13.57
N TYR A 102 -0.03 5.01 13.52
CA TYR A 102 -1.25 5.81 13.57
C TYR A 102 -1.81 6.03 12.16
N LYS A 103 -3.06 5.64 11.93
CA LYS A 103 -3.74 5.79 10.63
C LYS A 103 -4.42 7.16 10.50
N ASP A 104 -3.72 8.23 10.86
CA ASP A 104 -4.23 9.61 10.80
C ASP A 104 -3.31 10.53 9.99
N ASN A 105 -3.71 11.80 9.86
CA ASN A 105 -3.00 12.78 9.05
C ASN A 105 -1.63 13.21 9.64
N THR A 106 -1.27 12.77 10.85
CA THR A 106 0.00 13.19 11.47
C THR A 106 1.21 12.66 10.71
N PHE A 107 1.12 11.43 10.19
CA PHE A 107 2.16 10.86 9.34
C PHE A 107 2.34 11.68 8.06
N CYS A 108 1.25 12.00 7.36
CA CYS A 108 1.31 12.78 6.12
C CYS A 108 1.90 14.19 6.33
N ASN A 109 1.51 14.87 7.42
CA ASN A 109 2.05 16.18 7.76
C ASN A 109 3.56 16.11 8.04
N LYS A 110 4.00 15.07 8.76
CA LYS A 110 5.43 14.84 9.01
C LYS A 110 6.16 14.49 7.72
N LEU A 111 5.61 13.62 6.88
CA LEU A 111 6.23 13.23 5.61
C LEU A 111 6.46 14.44 4.71
N ASN A 112 5.50 15.37 4.62
CA ASN A 112 5.67 16.62 3.86
C ASN A 112 6.85 17.46 4.38
N GLU A 113 6.95 17.63 5.70
CA GLU A 113 8.09 18.32 6.34
C GLU A 113 9.42 17.64 5.98
N VAL A 114 9.44 16.30 6.00
CA VAL A 114 10.63 15.51 5.66
C VAL A 114 11.00 15.64 4.19
N GLU A 115 10.04 15.58 3.28
CA GLU A 115 10.29 15.72 1.83
C GLU A 115 10.80 17.12 1.48
N GLU A 116 10.24 18.18 2.09
CA GLU A 116 10.74 19.56 1.94
C GLU A 116 12.19 19.69 2.42
N PHE A 117 12.52 19.09 3.56
CA PHE A 117 13.89 19.07 4.05
C PHE A 117 14.82 18.29 3.11
N LEU A 118 14.39 17.10 2.68
CA LEU A 118 15.14 16.17 1.85
C LEU A 118 15.41 16.71 0.44
N ALA A 119 14.59 17.61 -0.08
CA ALA A 119 14.76 18.23 -1.40
C ALA A 119 16.13 18.93 -1.56
N ASN A 120 16.72 19.40 -0.46
CA ASN A 120 18.02 20.08 -0.44
C ASN A 120 19.23 19.14 -0.27
N TRP A 121 19.00 17.83 -0.11
CA TRP A 121 20.05 16.89 0.26
C TRP A 121 20.06 15.63 -0.58
N ASP A 122 21.25 15.19 -0.98
CA ASP A 122 21.43 13.96 -1.73
C ASP A 122 21.98 12.80 -0.89
N PHE A 123 21.11 12.27 -0.03
CA PHE A 123 21.37 11.05 0.75
C PHE A 123 20.55 9.89 0.22
N LYS A 124 21.15 9.11 -0.68
CA LYS A 124 20.48 7.99 -1.36
C LYS A 124 19.89 6.96 -0.39
N ASP A 125 20.64 6.56 0.62
CA ASP A 125 20.21 5.62 1.66
C ASP A 125 19.03 6.16 2.48
N LYS A 126 19.08 7.44 2.86
CA LYS A 126 17.98 8.10 3.60
C LYS A 126 16.73 8.24 2.74
N LYS A 127 16.88 8.64 1.46
CA LYS A 127 15.76 8.71 0.49
C LYS A 127 15.06 7.36 0.36
N ILE A 128 15.83 6.28 0.19
CA ILE A 128 15.28 4.92 0.12
C ILE A 128 14.49 4.59 1.38
N ALA A 129 15.07 4.79 2.57
CA ALA A 129 14.41 4.48 3.83
C ALA A 129 13.10 5.28 4.04
N ILE A 130 13.11 6.58 3.74
CA ILE A 130 11.95 7.46 3.88
C ILE A 130 10.84 7.08 2.90
N PHE A 131 11.18 6.89 1.62
CA PHE A 131 10.19 6.52 0.61
C PHE A 131 9.65 5.11 0.81
N GLU A 132 10.45 4.16 1.27
CA GLU A 132 9.94 2.83 1.62
C GLU A 132 8.95 2.89 2.81
N LEU A 133 9.26 3.66 3.85
CA LEU A 133 8.34 3.90 4.98
C LEU A 133 7.03 4.54 4.52
N ALA A 134 7.10 5.54 3.64
CA ALA A 134 5.91 6.17 3.07
C ALA A 134 5.09 5.16 2.25
N GLY A 135 5.74 4.39 1.38
CA GLY A 135 5.09 3.35 0.58
C GLY A 135 4.37 2.31 1.45
N ASP A 136 5.03 1.85 2.53
CA ASP A 136 4.47 0.90 3.50
C ASP A 136 3.29 1.50 4.27
N TYR A 137 3.39 2.76 4.72
CA TYR A 137 2.29 3.45 5.36
C TYR A 137 1.06 3.53 4.46
N PHE A 138 1.22 4.02 3.23
CA PHE A 138 0.11 4.14 2.28
C PHE A 138 -0.50 2.77 1.93
N CYS A 139 0.34 1.73 1.83
CA CYS A 139 -0.14 0.37 1.65
C CYS A 139 -1.01 -0.10 2.82
N ASN A 140 -0.61 0.19 4.06
CA ASN A 140 -1.31 -0.24 5.29
C ASN A 140 -2.69 0.45 5.49
N ILE A 141 -2.92 1.57 4.81
CA ILE A 141 -4.21 2.26 4.79
C ILE A 141 -4.98 2.04 3.48
N ASN A 142 -4.53 1.09 2.65
CA ASN A 142 -5.10 0.73 1.35
C ASN A 142 -5.08 1.87 0.30
N ASP A 143 -4.20 2.86 0.47
CA ASP A 143 -3.91 3.87 -0.55
C ASP A 143 -2.83 3.36 -1.51
N PHE A 144 -3.24 2.41 -2.35
CA PHE A 144 -2.35 1.71 -3.27
C PHE A 144 -1.75 2.65 -4.34
N TYR A 145 -2.45 3.74 -4.68
CA TYR A 145 -1.94 4.74 -5.60
C TYR A 145 -0.71 5.44 -5.04
N ASN A 146 -0.82 6.07 -3.86
CA ASN A 146 0.32 6.75 -3.24
C ASN A 146 1.43 5.74 -2.89
N SER A 147 1.05 4.56 -2.39
CA SER A 147 2.02 3.48 -2.12
C SER A 147 2.86 3.13 -3.36
N SER A 148 2.22 2.99 -4.53
CA SER A 148 2.92 2.72 -5.78
C SER A 148 3.89 3.84 -6.18
N ILE A 149 3.52 5.11 -5.98
CA ILE A 149 4.39 6.26 -6.28
C ILE A 149 5.67 6.18 -5.45
N TYR A 150 5.54 5.94 -4.14
CA TYR A 150 6.69 5.89 -3.25
C TYR A 150 7.59 4.68 -3.51
N TYR A 151 7.04 3.51 -3.78
CA TYR A 151 7.86 2.36 -4.17
C TYR A 151 8.55 2.55 -5.53
N GLU A 152 7.92 3.21 -6.50
CA GLU A 152 8.58 3.57 -7.76
C GLU A 152 9.70 4.61 -7.54
N LYS A 153 9.53 5.58 -6.63
CA LYS A 153 10.63 6.47 -6.19
C LYS A 153 11.81 5.66 -5.63
N VAL A 154 11.56 4.64 -4.80
CA VAL A 154 12.62 3.75 -4.29
C VAL A 154 13.28 2.96 -5.43
N LYS A 155 12.49 2.35 -6.31
CA LYS A 155 12.99 1.57 -7.45
C LYS A 155 13.87 2.41 -8.38
N ALA A 156 13.55 3.69 -8.59
CA ALA A 156 14.37 4.61 -9.37
C ALA A 156 15.73 4.94 -8.71
N LEU A 157 15.84 4.79 -7.39
CA LEU A 157 17.08 5.02 -6.67
C LEU A 157 17.95 3.76 -6.62
N ILE A 158 17.38 2.57 -6.54
CA ILE A 158 18.16 1.32 -6.44
C ILE A 158 18.88 1.03 -7.76
N ASP A 159 20.16 0.61 -7.66
CA ASP A 159 20.92 0.18 -8.83
C ASP A 159 20.40 -1.18 -9.33
N MET A 160 19.73 -1.17 -10.48
CA MET A 160 19.12 -2.36 -11.07
C MET A 160 20.14 -3.38 -11.60
N ASN A 161 21.42 -3.01 -11.72
CA ASN A 161 22.47 -3.94 -12.16
C ASN A 161 23.04 -4.77 -11.00
N ASN A 162 22.77 -4.38 -9.76
CA ASN A 162 23.20 -5.08 -8.57
C ASN A 162 21.99 -5.81 -7.96
N SER A 163 21.94 -7.13 -8.11
CA SER A 163 20.92 -8.01 -7.54
C SER A 163 21.04 -8.05 -6.01
N ASN A 164 20.48 -7.04 -5.34
CA ASN A 164 20.43 -6.94 -3.88
C ASN A 164 19.03 -7.31 -3.35
N GLU A 165 18.94 -7.84 -2.14
CA GLU A 165 17.66 -8.17 -1.48
C GLU A 165 16.68 -6.97 -1.46
N ASN A 166 17.22 -5.75 -1.39
CA ASN A 166 16.44 -4.52 -1.44
C ASN A 166 15.61 -4.38 -2.74
N ILE A 167 16.15 -4.74 -3.92
CA ILE A 167 15.37 -4.64 -5.16
C ILE A 167 14.26 -5.69 -5.19
N ILE A 168 14.52 -6.90 -4.67
CA ILE A 168 13.53 -7.97 -4.59
C ILE A 168 12.36 -7.56 -3.70
N SER A 169 12.66 -7.01 -2.51
CA SER A 169 11.64 -6.53 -1.57
C SER A 169 10.73 -5.48 -2.22
N ILE A 170 11.31 -4.50 -2.91
CA ILE A 170 10.55 -3.41 -3.56
C ILE A 170 9.75 -3.92 -4.75
N LEU A 171 10.30 -4.79 -5.60
CA LEU A 171 9.56 -5.39 -6.71
C LEU A 171 8.38 -6.24 -6.21
N ARG A 172 8.57 -6.98 -5.11
CA ARG A 172 7.48 -7.73 -4.47
C ARG A 172 6.38 -6.80 -3.99
N LYS A 173 6.73 -5.73 -3.28
CA LYS A 173 5.78 -4.70 -2.84
C LYS A 173 5.05 -4.10 -4.04
N LEU A 174 5.78 -3.71 -5.10
CA LEU A 174 5.22 -3.17 -6.35
C LEU A 174 4.25 -4.13 -7.05
N SER A 175 4.56 -5.42 -7.14
CA SER A 175 3.65 -6.41 -7.74
C SER A 175 2.29 -6.40 -7.03
N MET A 176 2.30 -6.45 -5.70
CA MET A 176 1.09 -6.43 -4.88
C MET A 176 0.26 -5.16 -5.06
N VAL A 177 0.87 -3.97 -4.99
CA VAL A 177 0.13 -2.71 -5.21
C VAL A 177 -0.41 -2.62 -6.64
N TYR A 178 0.35 -3.06 -7.64
CA TYR A 178 -0.12 -3.06 -9.03
C TYR A 178 -1.31 -3.98 -9.24
N PHE A 179 -1.34 -5.16 -8.62
CA PHE A 179 -2.51 -6.03 -8.61
C PHE A 179 -3.74 -5.31 -8.06
N TYR A 180 -3.64 -4.72 -6.86
CA TYR A 180 -4.77 -4.03 -6.23
C TYR A 180 -5.21 -2.74 -6.95
N MET A 181 -4.32 -2.13 -7.75
CA MET A 181 -4.68 -1.00 -8.61
C MET A 181 -5.36 -1.42 -9.92
N GLY A 182 -5.49 -2.73 -10.18
CA GLY A 182 -5.93 -3.26 -11.47
C GLY A 182 -4.94 -3.04 -12.62
N LYS A 183 -3.66 -2.78 -12.31
CA LYS A 183 -2.58 -2.57 -13.28
C LYS A 183 -1.89 -3.91 -13.61
N TYR A 184 -2.68 -4.90 -14.04
CA TYR A 184 -2.24 -6.28 -14.20
C TYR A 184 -1.06 -6.45 -15.17
N GLU A 185 -1.02 -5.71 -16.28
CA GLU A 185 0.09 -5.77 -17.22
C GLU A 185 1.38 -5.16 -16.65
N ALA A 186 1.27 -4.15 -15.78
CA ALA A 186 2.42 -3.56 -15.10
C ALA A 186 2.97 -4.51 -14.03
N ASP A 187 2.10 -5.18 -13.28
CA ASP A 187 2.47 -6.23 -12.35
C ASP A 187 3.19 -7.38 -13.08
N ILE A 188 2.60 -7.93 -14.15
CA ILE A 188 3.25 -9.00 -14.94
C ILE A 188 4.64 -8.57 -15.38
N LYS A 189 4.81 -7.36 -15.93
CA LYS A 189 6.14 -6.84 -16.31
C LYS A 189 7.10 -6.75 -15.11
N CYS A 190 6.62 -6.33 -13.94
CA CYS A 190 7.39 -6.28 -12.70
C CYS A 190 7.85 -7.68 -12.28
N CYS A 191 6.94 -8.65 -12.25
CA CYS A 191 7.22 -10.05 -11.92
C CYS A 191 8.21 -10.69 -12.91
N GLU A 192 8.00 -10.53 -14.22
CA GLU A 192 8.91 -11.05 -15.25
C GLU A 192 10.29 -10.41 -15.14
N PHE A 193 10.38 -9.11 -14.84
CA PHE A 193 11.66 -8.46 -14.62
C PHE A 193 12.40 -9.12 -13.45
N ALA A 194 11.73 -9.31 -12.32
CA ALA A 194 12.31 -9.95 -11.15
C ALA A 194 12.81 -11.37 -11.48
N ILE A 195 11.96 -12.20 -12.09
CA ILE A 195 12.25 -13.60 -12.42
C ILE A 195 13.43 -13.71 -13.40
N ASN A 196 13.47 -12.86 -14.43
CA ASN A 196 14.43 -13.01 -15.52
C ASN A 196 15.77 -12.31 -15.27
N LYS A 197 15.82 -11.28 -14.41
CA LYS A 197 17.04 -10.48 -14.18
C LYS A 197 17.78 -10.82 -12.90
N ILE A 198 17.11 -11.45 -11.93
CA ILE A 198 17.71 -11.75 -10.62
C ILE A 198 18.13 -13.21 -10.59
N THR A 199 19.41 -13.48 -10.86
CA THR A 199 19.93 -14.84 -11.11
C THR A 199 19.96 -15.74 -9.89
N ASN A 200 20.11 -15.18 -8.68
CA ASN A 200 20.23 -15.92 -7.42
C ASN A 200 19.07 -15.59 -6.46
N MET A 201 17.85 -15.48 -7.00
CA MET A 201 16.67 -15.21 -6.19
C MET A 201 16.34 -16.41 -5.29
N ASN A 202 16.03 -16.14 -4.02
CA ASN A 202 15.47 -17.17 -3.13
C ASN A 202 14.17 -17.71 -3.74
N ASN A 203 14.03 -19.03 -3.74
CA ASN A 203 12.84 -19.75 -4.21
C ASN A 203 11.53 -19.20 -3.65
N GLU A 204 11.49 -18.76 -2.39
CA GLU A 204 10.29 -18.16 -1.80
C GLU A 204 9.83 -16.91 -2.57
N TYR A 205 10.76 -16.01 -2.91
CA TYR A 205 10.44 -14.84 -3.74
C TYR A 205 10.07 -15.23 -5.17
N TYR A 206 10.77 -16.22 -5.74
CA TYR A 206 10.43 -16.71 -7.06
C TYR A 206 8.97 -17.20 -7.12
N TYR A 207 8.54 -17.99 -6.13
CA TYR A 207 7.16 -18.45 -6.03
C TYR A 207 6.16 -17.30 -5.90
N ILE A 208 6.49 -16.27 -5.14
CA ILE A 208 5.64 -15.08 -5.02
C ILE A 208 5.44 -14.39 -6.37
N PHE A 209 6.51 -14.15 -7.15
CA PHE A 209 6.37 -13.50 -8.46
C PHE A 209 5.64 -14.37 -9.49
N VAL A 210 5.87 -15.68 -9.49
CA VAL A 210 5.13 -16.59 -10.38
C VAL A 210 3.65 -16.64 -9.99
N PHE A 211 3.33 -16.66 -8.70
CA PHE A 211 1.96 -16.66 -8.22
C PHE A 211 1.24 -15.34 -8.52
N ASN A 212 1.86 -14.19 -8.20
CA ASN A 212 1.27 -12.87 -8.45
C ASN A 212 1.01 -12.62 -9.95
N SER A 213 1.96 -12.99 -10.82
CA SER A 213 1.73 -12.92 -12.27
C SER A 213 0.63 -13.87 -12.75
N ALA A 214 0.47 -15.05 -12.13
CA ALA A 214 -0.65 -15.94 -12.43
C ALA A 214 -2.00 -15.32 -12.04
N LEU A 215 -2.10 -14.66 -10.88
CA LEU A 215 -3.30 -13.92 -10.47
C LEU A 215 -3.63 -12.83 -11.49
N CYS A 216 -2.64 -12.07 -11.96
CA CYS A 216 -2.86 -11.08 -13.02
C CYS A 216 -3.38 -11.69 -14.32
N TYR A 217 -2.85 -12.85 -14.74
CA TYR A 217 -3.38 -13.56 -15.90
C TYR A 217 -4.82 -14.05 -15.69
N ILE A 218 -5.23 -14.39 -14.46
CA ILE A 218 -6.64 -14.72 -14.15
C ILE A 218 -7.53 -13.49 -14.37
N GLU A 219 -7.14 -12.33 -13.85
CA GLU A 219 -7.89 -11.08 -13.99
C GLU A 219 -7.99 -10.62 -15.46
N LEU A 220 -6.93 -10.85 -16.24
CA LEU A 220 -6.91 -10.63 -17.70
C LEU A 220 -7.64 -11.72 -18.51
N LYS A 221 -8.27 -12.70 -17.84
CA LYS A 221 -8.98 -13.84 -18.45
C LYS A 221 -8.09 -14.74 -19.31
N GLU A 222 -6.78 -14.70 -19.08
CA GLU A 222 -5.77 -15.51 -19.74
C GLU A 222 -5.53 -16.83 -18.97
N TYR A 223 -6.61 -17.56 -18.68
CA TYR A 223 -6.62 -18.71 -17.75
C TYR A 223 -5.60 -19.81 -18.06
N LYS A 224 -5.31 -20.05 -19.35
CA LYS A 224 -4.28 -21.03 -19.75
C LYS A 224 -2.87 -20.60 -19.34
N LYS A 225 -2.54 -19.31 -19.44
CA LYS A 225 -1.24 -18.78 -19.00
C LYS A 225 -1.14 -18.84 -17.47
N ALA A 226 -2.21 -18.49 -16.77
CA ALA A 226 -2.29 -18.64 -15.32
C ALA A 226 -2.05 -20.10 -14.88
N LEU A 227 -2.75 -21.06 -15.49
CA LEU A 227 -2.56 -22.49 -15.20
C LEU A 227 -1.12 -22.97 -15.44
N ASN A 228 -0.47 -22.52 -16.52
CA ASN A 228 0.92 -22.86 -16.78
C ASN A 228 1.85 -22.33 -15.67
N ARG A 229 1.65 -21.09 -15.23
CA ARG A 229 2.42 -20.48 -14.13
C ARG A 229 2.19 -21.22 -12.80
N LEU A 230 0.94 -21.49 -12.45
CA LEU A 230 0.56 -22.20 -11.22
C LEU A 230 1.13 -23.63 -11.19
N SER A 231 1.04 -24.35 -12.30
CA SER A 231 1.55 -25.73 -12.40
C SER A 231 3.08 -25.79 -12.29
N ALA A 232 3.80 -24.74 -12.69
CA ALA A 232 5.25 -24.69 -12.59
C ALA A 232 5.78 -24.61 -11.14
N ILE A 233 4.93 -24.17 -10.18
CA ILE A 233 5.32 -23.98 -8.77
C ILE A 233 4.61 -24.93 -7.80
N GLU A 234 3.53 -25.58 -8.24
CA GLU A 234 2.63 -26.40 -7.41
C GLU A 234 3.33 -27.48 -6.58
N GLU A 235 4.04 -28.40 -7.24
CA GLU A 235 4.70 -29.54 -6.57
C GLU A 235 5.75 -29.09 -5.55
N THR A 236 6.41 -27.97 -5.82
CA THR A 236 7.43 -27.45 -4.91
C THR A 236 6.80 -26.72 -3.73
N ILE A 237 5.79 -25.89 -3.96
CA ILE A 237 5.07 -25.20 -2.88
C ILE A 237 4.40 -26.21 -1.96
N LYS A 238 3.82 -27.30 -2.49
CA LYS A 238 3.24 -28.39 -1.69
C LYS A 238 4.19 -28.95 -0.64
N LYS A 239 5.49 -29.01 -0.94
CA LYS A 239 6.52 -29.54 -0.03
C LYS A 239 6.98 -28.52 1.01
N VAL A 240 6.78 -27.23 0.76
CA VAL A 240 7.35 -26.13 1.55
C VAL A 240 6.29 -25.46 2.43
N ASN A 241 5.10 -25.21 1.89
CA ASN A 241 4.05 -24.47 2.57
C ASN A 241 2.67 -24.91 2.09
N MET A 242 1.96 -25.66 2.94
CA MET A 242 0.63 -26.20 2.62
C MET A 242 -0.45 -25.12 2.46
N ASP A 243 -0.37 -24.01 3.22
CA ASP A 243 -1.33 -22.91 3.06
C ASP A 243 -1.20 -22.24 1.69
N LYS A 244 0.03 -21.99 1.24
CA LYS A 244 0.31 -21.47 -0.10
C LYS A 244 -0.03 -22.47 -1.20
N TYR A 245 0.12 -23.76 -0.93
CA TYR A 245 -0.35 -24.80 -1.85
C TYR A 245 -1.87 -24.75 -2.03
N TYR A 246 -2.64 -24.52 -0.97
CA TYR A 246 -4.09 -24.34 -1.09
C TYR A 246 -4.47 -23.10 -1.91
N GLU A 247 -3.74 -21.99 -1.78
CA GLU A 247 -3.94 -20.79 -2.63
C GLU A 247 -3.69 -21.10 -4.11
N VAL A 248 -2.66 -21.89 -4.43
CA VAL A 248 -2.37 -22.36 -5.80
C VAL A 248 -3.51 -23.23 -6.32
N LEU A 249 -3.97 -24.22 -5.54
CA LEU A 249 -5.09 -25.08 -5.92
C LEU A 249 -6.37 -24.30 -6.14
N MET A 250 -6.70 -23.37 -5.24
CA MET A 250 -7.87 -22.50 -5.37
C MET A 250 -7.83 -21.72 -6.69
N SER A 251 -6.68 -21.13 -7.01
CA SER A 251 -6.48 -20.36 -8.24
C SER A 251 -6.59 -21.25 -9.50
N LYS A 252 -6.09 -22.49 -9.44
CA LYS A 252 -6.26 -23.47 -10.52
C LYS A 252 -7.72 -23.89 -10.70
N ALA A 253 -8.45 -24.11 -9.61
CA ALA A 253 -9.87 -24.45 -9.66
C ALA A 253 -10.67 -23.35 -10.37
N ILE A 254 -10.45 -22.08 -9.99
CA ILE A 254 -11.04 -20.91 -10.65
C ILE A 254 -10.71 -20.91 -12.15
N CYS A 255 -9.45 -21.15 -12.55
CA CYS A 255 -9.10 -21.23 -13.97
C CYS A 255 -9.85 -22.34 -14.71
N PHE A 256 -9.98 -23.53 -14.11
CA PHE A 256 -10.75 -24.62 -14.72
C PHE A 256 -12.25 -24.32 -14.80
N GLN A 257 -12.80 -23.66 -13.77
CA GLN A 257 -14.19 -23.21 -13.76
C GLN A 257 -14.46 -22.25 -14.93
N GLU A 258 -13.62 -21.23 -15.11
CA GLU A 258 -13.77 -20.25 -16.20
C GLU A 258 -13.56 -20.87 -17.60
N LEU A 259 -12.71 -21.90 -17.69
CA LEU A 259 -12.56 -22.71 -18.90
C LEU A 259 -13.70 -23.73 -19.10
N LYS A 260 -14.72 -23.73 -18.23
CA LYS A 260 -15.85 -24.68 -18.22
C LYS A 260 -15.44 -26.14 -18.04
N GLU A 261 -14.24 -26.39 -17.52
CA GLU A 261 -13.74 -27.71 -17.15
C GLU A 261 -14.23 -28.09 -15.74
N TYR A 262 -15.55 -28.01 -15.53
CA TYR A 262 -16.19 -28.09 -14.21
C TYR A 262 -15.81 -29.33 -13.41
N ARG A 263 -15.63 -30.48 -14.06
CA ARG A 263 -15.20 -31.71 -13.38
C ARG A 263 -13.82 -31.56 -12.73
N LYS A 264 -12.86 -30.93 -13.42
CA LYS A 264 -11.52 -30.71 -12.86
C LYS A 264 -11.56 -29.70 -11.73
N SER A 265 -12.34 -28.62 -11.90
CA SER A 265 -12.53 -27.62 -10.84
C SER A 265 -13.14 -28.23 -9.59
N LEU A 266 -14.24 -28.97 -9.72
CA LEU A 266 -14.92 -29.64 -8.59
C LEU A 266 -13.98 -30.64 -7.90
N GLY A 267 -13.21 -31.43 -8.67
CA GLY A 267 -12.24 -32.36 -8.08
C GLY A 267 -11.15 -31.65 -7.24
N ILE A 268 -10.75 -30.43 -7.60
CA ILE A 268 -9.85 -29.63 -6.76
C ILE A 268 -10.56 -29.10 -5.52
N TYR A 269 -11.82 -28.65 -5.65
CA TYR A 269 -12.61 -28.21 -4.49
C TYR A 269 -12.89 -29.33 -3.49
N ASP A 270 -13.07 -30.57 -3.95
CA ASP A 270 -13.19 -31.75 -3.10
C ASP A 270 -11.91 -31.98 -2.30
N ILE A 271 -10.75 -31.97 -2.97
CA ILE A 271 -9.43 -32.05 -2.32
C ILE A 271 -9.29 -30.94 -1.26
N LEU A 272 -9.59 -29.69 -1.62
CA LEU A 272 -9.49 -28.56 -0.70
C LEU A 272 -10.40 -28.73 0.53
N SER A 273 -11.62 -29.25 0.33
CA SER A 273 -12.59 -29.47 1.41
C SER A 273 -12.17 -30.57 2.40
N GLU A 274 -11.37 -31.54 1.96
CA GLU A 274 -10.84 -32.60 2.83
C GLU A 274 -9.69 -32.12 3.74
N TYR A 275 -8.88 -31.17 3.25
CA TYR A 275 -7.65 -30.76 3.91
C TYR A 275 -7.75 -29.45 4.70
N ILE A 276 -8.71 -28.58 4.37
CA ILE A 276 -8.92 -27.33 5.10
C ILE A 276 -9.58 -27.63 6.45
N ASP A 277 -9.06 -26.99 7.49
CA ASP A 277 -9.59 -27.11 8.85
C ASP A 277 -11.10 -26.78 8.89
N LYS A 278 -11.85 -27.61 9.62
CA LYS A 278 -13.30 -27.45 9.82
C LYS A 278 -13.67 -26.17 10.55
N ASP A 279 -12.73 -25.55 11.27
CA ASP A 279 -12.94 -24.24 11.90
C ASP A 279 -12.43 -23.07 11.03
N ASN A 280 -11.82 -23.34 9.87
CA ASN A 280 -11.49 -22.31 8.88
C ASN A 280 -12.72 -21.96 8.02
N TYR A 281 -13.67 -21.27 8.65
CA TYR A 281 -14.94 -20.86 8.03
C TYR A 281 -14.74 -20.03 6.77
N GLU A 282 -13.69 -19.21 6.70
CA GLU A 282 -13.41 -18.35 5.55
C GLU A 282 -13.12 -19.17 4.29
N LYS A 283 -12.13 -20.07 4.36
CA LYS A 283 -11.75 -20.92 3.22
C LYS A 283 -12.90 -21.86 2.82
N GLN A 284 -13.66 -22.37 3.79
CA GLN A 284 -14.83 -23.21 3.50
C GLN A 284 -15.93 -22.45 2.77
N ILE A 285 -16.29 -21.26 3.24
CA ILE A 285 -17.31 -20.44 2.59
C ILE A 285 -16.87 -20.10 1.16
N LEU A 286 -15.60 -19.79 0.94
CA LEU A 286 -15.07 -19.53 -0.41
C LEU A 286 -15.24 -20.75 -1.34
N ILE A 287 -14.96 -21.96 -0.88
CA ILE A 287 -15.19 -23.20 -1.66
C ILE A 287 -16.68 -23.37 -1.96
N LEU A 288 -17.55 -23.18 -0.98
CA LEU A 288 -19.01 -23.32 -1.15
C LEU A 288 -19.56 -22.29 -2.15
N VAL A 289 -19.04 -21.07 -2.13
CA VAL A 289 -19.38 -20.02 -3.09
C VAL A 289 -18.98 -20.45 -4.51
N ASN A 290 -17.71 -20.82 -4.72
CA ASN A 290 -17.23 -21.16 -6.06
C ASN A 290 -17.91 -22.42 -6.62
N THR A 291 -18.12 -23.44 -5.78
CA THR A 291 -18.85 -24.64 -6.18
C THR A 291 -20.32 -24.35 -6.49
N SER A 292 -20.95 -23.39 -5.80
CA SER A 292 -22.32 -22.95 -6.10
C SER A 292 -22.42 -22.33 -7.48
N GLU A 293 -21.45 -21.50 -7.90
CA GLU A 293 -21.41 -20.95 -9.26
C GLU A 293 -21.35 -22.06 -10.32
N ILE A 294 -20.50 -23.08 -10.10
CA ILE A 294 -20.44 -24.25 -10.98
C ILE A 294 -21.77 -25.00 -11.00
N TYR A 295 -22.41 -25.20 -9.85
CA TYR A 295 -23.68 -25.90 -9.76
C TYR A 295 -24.82 -25.14 -10.43
N ILE A 296 -24.79 -23.80 -10.45
CA ILE A 296 -25.74 -22.98 -11.23
C ILE A 296 -25.56 -23.26 -12.72
N GLU A 297 -24.34 -23.21 -13.23
CA GLU A 297 -24.04 -23.51 -14.65
C GLU A 297 -24.46 -24.94 -15.04
N LEU A 298 -24.36 -25.89 -14.10
CA LEU A 298 -24.81 -27.27 -14.28
C LEU A 298 -26.31 -27.48 -13.98
N SER A 299 -27.06 -26.43 -13.67
CA SER A 299 -28.48 -26.49 -13.28
C SER A 299 -28.79 -27.42 -12.09
N LYS A 300 -27.83 -27.59 -11.17
CA LYS A 300 -27.94 -28.40 -9.95
C LYS A 300 -28.38 -27.56 -8.75
N TYR A 301 -29.56 -26.96 -8.84
CA TYR A 301 -30.05 -25.97 -7.87
C TYR A 301 -30.18 -26.51 -6.43
N ASP A 302 -30.51 -27.79 -6.25
CA ASP A 302 -30.59 -28.40 -4.91
C ASP A 302 -29.24 -28.34 -4.17
N LEU A 303 -28.12 -28.50 -4.90
CA LEU A 303 -26.78 -28.41 -4.32
C LEU A 303 -26.40 -26.95 -4.00
N VAL A 304 -26.86 -26.00 -4.82
CA VAL A 304 -26.69 -24.57 -4.57
C VAL A 304 -27.41 -24.18 -3.29
N GLU A 305 -28.65 -24.62 -3.10
CA GLU A 305 -29.43 -24.35 -1.89
C GLU A 305 -28.76 -24.94 -0.65
N LYS A 306 -28.27 -26.19 -0.74
CA LYS A 306 -27.50 -26.81 0.34
C LYS A 306 -26.26 -26.00 0.70
N ASN A 307 -25.48 -25.58 -0.29
CA ASN A 307 -24.29 -24.76 -0.07
C ASN A 307 -24.64 -23.41 0.59
N LEU A 308 -25.67 -22.73 0.09
CA LEU A 308 -26.13 -21.46 0.64
C LEU A 308 -26.56 -21.60 2.10
N ASN A 309 -27.27 -22.66 2.47
CA ASN A 309 -27.65 -22.90 3.87
C ASN A 309 -26.41 -23.04 4.77
N ILE A 310 -25.41 -23.81 4.35
CA ILE A 310 -24.15 -23.97 5.10
C ILE A 310 -23.40 -22.63 5.21
N ILE A 311 -23.39 -21.82 4.15
CA ILE A 311 -22.79 -20.48 4.19
C ILE A 311 -23.52 -19.61 5.22
N MET A 312 -24.85 -19.60 5.22
CA MET A 312 -25.65 -18.80 6.16
C MET A 312 -25.41 -19.17 7.62
N ASP A 313 -25.25 -20.46 7.92
CA ASP A 313 -25.01 -20.95 9.28
C ASP A 313 -23.61 -20.58 9.82
N ASN A 314 -22.66 -20.30 8.93
CA ASN A 314 -21.25 -20.09 9.29
C ASN A 314 -20.74 -18.67 9.05
N ILE A 315 -21.36 -17.86 8.20
CA ILE A 315 -20.87 -16.51 7.88
C ILE A 315 -20.81 -15.60 9.11
N GLY A 316 -21.71 -15.78 10.07
CA GLY A 316 -21.72 -15.05 11.34
C GLY A 316 -20.56 -15.41 12.30
N LYS A 317 -19.80 -16.47 12.00
CA LYS A 317 -18.62 -16.87 12.77
C LYS A 317 -17.34 -16.17 12.30
N LEU A 318 -17.39 -15.46 11.17
CA LEU A 318 -16.28 -14.66 10.69
C LEU A 318 -16.14 -13.38 11.52
N ASN A 319 -14.91 -12.96 11.80
CA ASN A 319 -14.64 -11.69 12.48
C ASN A 319 -15.14 -10.52 11.61
N ASN A 320 -15.82 -9.54 12.22
CA ASN A 320 -16.28 -8.30 11.56
C ASN A 320 -15.15 -7.42 10.99
N ASP A 321 -13.91 -7.66 11.40
CA ASP A 321 -12.72 -7.01 10.85
C ASP A 321 -12.02 -7.87 9.77
N ASN A 322 -12.65 -8.97 9.35
CA ASN A 322 -12.13 -9.77 8.24
C ASN A 322 -12.29 -9.00 6.91
N ASN A 323 -11.17 -8.71 6.27
CA ASN A 323 -11.10 -7.98 5.01
C ASN A 323 -11.81 -8.72 3.85
N GLU A 324 -11.95 -10.05 3.95
CA GLU A 324 -12.61 -10.87 2.93
C GLU A 324 -14.15 -10.80 2.99
N LEU A 325 -14.73 -10.26 4.06
CA LEU A 325 -16.20 -10.17 4.20
C LEU A 325 -16.84 -9.40 3.03
N SER A 326 -16.20 -8.32 2.59
CA SER A 326 -16.69 -7.57 1.43
C SER A 326 -16.77 -8.45 0.19
N ARG A 327 -15.72 -9.25 -0.07
CA ARG A 327 -15.66 -10.19 -1.20
C ARG A 327 -16.69 -11.31 -1.07
N LEU A 328 -16.79 -11.94 0.09
CA LEU A 328 -17.75 -13.03 0.30
C LEU A 328 -19.19 -12.57 0.08
N TYR A 329 -19.57 -11.40 0.61
CA TYR A 329 -20.89 -10.83 0.35
C TYR A 329 -21.10 -10.44 -1.12
N PHE A 330 -20.05 -9.99 -1.81
CA PHE A 330 -20.13 -9.71 -3.24
C PHE A 330 -20.43 -10.98 -4.06
N GLU A 331 -19.72 -12.07 -3.79
CA GLU A 331 -19.95 -13.34 -4.49
C GLU A 331 -21.32 -13.95 -4.16
N MET A 332 -21.77 -13.85 -2.90
CA MET A 332 -23.14 -14.22 -2.54
C MET A 332 -24.19 -13.42 -3.32
N SER A 333 -23.95 -12.13 -3.56
CA SER A 333 -24.83 -11.31 -4.41
C SER A 333 -24.89 -11.87 -5.83
N LYS A 334 -23.75 -12.25 -6.43
CA LYS A 334 -23.69 -12.86 -7.76
C LYS A 334 -24.47 -14.17 -7.83
N ILE A 335 -24.33 -15.03 -6.83
CA ILE A 335 -25.10 -16.27 -6.71
C ILE A 335 -26.60 -15.98 -6.68
N TYR A 336 -27.08 -15.10 -5.78
CA TYR A 336 -28.50 -14.79 -5.68
C TYR A 336 -29.05 -14.08 -6.92
N LYS A 337 -28.26 -13.22 -7.59
CA LYS A 337 -28.65 -12.62 -8.88
C LYS A 337 -28.84 -13.70 -9.94
N SER A 338 -27.94 -14.68 -10.01
CA SER A 338 -28.01 -15.78 -10.97
C SER A 338 -29.21 -16.72 -10.69
N LEU A 339 -29.64 -16.82 -9.44
CA LEU A 339 -30.88 -17.49 -9.02
C LEU A 339 -32.13 -16.61 -9.21
N ASN A 340 -32.01 -15.44 -9.85
CA ASN A 340 -33.07 -14.44 -10.02
C ASN A 340 -33.71 -13.94 -8.71
N ASN A 341 -33.02 -14.10 -7.57
CA ASN A 341 -33.44 -13.56 -6.28
C ASN A 341 -32.84 -12.16 -6.08
N LEU A 342 -33.37 -11.19 -6.84
CA LEU A 342 -32.81 -9.83 -6.92
C LEU A 342 -32.82 -9.11 -5.55
N LYS A 343 -33.79 -9.39 -4.68
CA LYS A 343 -33.86 -8.79 -3.33
C LYS A 343 -32.70 -9.24 -2.45
N LYS A 344 -32.40 -10.54 -2.41
CA LYS A 344 -31.22 -11.04 -1.66
C LYS A 344 -29.92 -10.60 -2.32
N ALA A 345 -29.88 -10.58 -3.66
CA ALA A 345 -28.73 -10.08 -4.38
C ALA A 345 -28.38 -8.63 -4.00
N GLU A 346 -29.40 -7.76 -3.91
CA GLU A 346 -29.26 -6.36 -3.48
C GLU A 346 -28.76 -6.25 -2.03
N ASP A 347 -29.37 -7.00 -1.11
CA ASP A 347 -28.99 -6.99 0.32
C ASP A 347 -27.51 -7.35 0.51
N TYR A 348 -27.07 -8.43 -0.13
CA TYR A 348 -25.67 -8.87 -0.04
C TYR A 348 -24.70 -7.93 -0.76
N CYS A 349 -25.09 -7.36 -1.91
CA CYS A 349 -24.24 -6.38 -2.59
C CYS A 349 -24.08 -5.10 -1.76
N SER A 350 -25.15 -4.66 -1.10
CA SER A 350 -25.13 -3.51 -0.19
C SER A 350 -24.28 -3.76 1.05
N LYS A 351 -24.33 -4.97 1.62
CA LYS A 351 -23.41 -5.39 2.69
C LYS A 351 -21.95 -5.35 2.21
N SER A 352 -21.68 -5.89 1.03
CA SER A 352 -20.34 -5.84 0.42
C SER A 352 -19.82 -4.40 0.29
N LEU A 353 -20.66 -3.48 -0.19
CA LEU A 353 -20.35 -2.05 -0.33
C LEU A 353 -19.98 -1.41 1.02
N ASN A 354 -20.78 -1.68 2.05
CA ASN A 354 -20.55 -1.12 3.39
C ASN A 354 -19.22 -1.61 3.98
N TYR A 355 -18.91 -2.90 3.83
CA TYR A 355 -17.63 -3.45 4.28
C TYR A 355 -16.46 -2.87 3.49
N ALA A 356 -16.56 -2.78 2.16
CA ALA A 356 -15.51 -2.20 1.32
C ALA A 356 -15.19 -0.74 1.71
N LYS A 357 -16.21 0.07 1.98
CA LYS A 357 -16.03 1.46 2.46
C LYS A 357 -15.39 1.50 3.84
N LYS A 358 -15.85 0.66 4.78
CA LYS A 358 -15.32 0.59 6.15
C LYS A 358 -13.84 0.23 6.17
N THR A 359 -13.40 -0.68 5.30
CA THR A 359 -12.01 -1.15 5.23
C THR A 359 -11.14 -0.39 4.23
N ASN A 360 -11.64 0.70 3.62
CA ASN A 360 -10.95 1.43 2.56
C ASN A 360 -10.53 0.53 1.39
N ASN A 361 -11.31 -0.51 1.10
CA ASN A 361 -11.01 -1.48 0.06
C ASN A 361 -11.51 -1.00 -1.31
N TYR A 362 -10.97 0.14 -1.77
CA TYR A 362 -11.47 0.86 -2.93
C TYR A 362 -11.41 0.04 -4.24
N HIS A 363 -10.47 -0.91 -4.34
CA HIS A 363 -10.35 -1.76 -5.53
C HIS A 363 -11.61 -2.60 -5.83
N MET A 364 -12.40 -2.94 -4.82
CA MET A 364 -13.64 -3.71 -5.00
C MET A 364 -14.84 -2.85 -5.39
N LEU A 365 -14.79 -1.53 -5.13
CA LEU A 365 -15.96 -0.66 -5.25
C LEU A 365 -16.51 -0.62 -6.68
N ASN A 366 -15.64 -0.65 -7.68
CA ASN A 366 -16.08 -0.59 -9.07
C ASN A 366 -16.90 -1.82 -9.45
N ASN A 367 -16.45 -3.01 -9.06
CA ASN A 367 -17.18 -4.26 -9.28
C ASN A 367 -18.51 -4.29 -8.52
N ILE A 368 -18.52 -3.79 -7.28
CA ILE A 368 -19.73 -3.68 -6.46
C ILE A 368 -20.74 -2.72 -7.11
N PHE A 369 -20.28 -1.56 -7.60
CA PHE A 369 -21.14 -0.59 -8.30
C PHE A 369 -21.71 -1.17 -9.59
N ILE A 370 -20.90 -1.84 -10.40
CA ILE A 370 -21.37 -2.52 -11.61
C ILE A 370 -22.49 -3.52 -11.26
N GLN A 371 -22.32 -4.33 -10.21
CA GLN A 371 -23.30 -5.30 -9.78
C GLN A 371 -24.59 -4.65 -9.27
N LEU A 372 -24.50 -3.57 -8.48
CA LEU A 372 -25.66 -2.79 -8.02
C LEU A 372 -26.40 -2.14 -9.18
N ILE A 373 -25.69 -1.58 -10.16
CA ILE A 373 -26.30 -0.98 -11.36
C ILE A 373 -27.07 -2.04 -12.13
N ASP A 374 -26.52 -3.23 -12.31
CA ASP A 374 -27.23 -4.33 -12.97
C ASP A 374 -28.51 -4.72 -12.20
N ILE A 375 -28.42 -4.86 -10.87
CA ILE A 375 -29.57 -5.19 -10.01
C ILE A 375 -30.65 -4.09 -10.10
N TYR A 376 -30.26 -2.82 -10.06
CA TYR A 376 -31.19 -1.68 -10.15
C TYR A 376 -31.79 -1.49 -11.53
N THR A 377 -31.06 -1.88 -12.57
CA THR A 377 -31.60 -1.94 -13.93
C THR A 377 -32.69 -3.01 -14.02
N LEU A 378 -32.44 -4.20 -13.49
CA LEU A 378 -33.40 -5.31 -13.49
C LEU A 378 -34.64 -5.02 -12.62
N THR A 379 -34.45 -4.36 -11.48
CA THR A 379 -35.55 -4.00 -10.55
C THR A 379 -36.21 -2.67 -10.87
N LYS A 380 -35.70 -1.91 -11.85
CA LYS A 380 -36.14 -0.55 -12.22
C LYS A 380 -36.15 0.42 -11.03
N ASN A 381 -35.16 0.31 -10.15
CA ASN A 381 -35.05 1.13 -8.94
C ASN A 381 -34.33 2.46 -9.21
N ASN A 382 -35.06 3.44 -9.74
CA ASN A 382 -34.52 4.76 -10.12
C ASN A 382 -33.86 5.49 -8.93
N LYS A 383 -34.46 5.42 -7.74
CA LYS A 383 -33.94 6.11 -6.55
C LYS A 383 -32.58 5.57 -6.14
N ALA A 384 -32.45 4.25 -6.09
CA ALA A 384 -31.19 3.61 -5.73
C ALA A 384 -30.12 3.84 -6.82
N MET A 385 -30.51 3.85 -8.11
CA MET A 385 -29.60 4.20 -9.20
C MET A 385 -29.03 5.62 -9.05
N THR A 386 -29.86 6.61 -8.72
CA THR A 386 -29.40 7.98 -8.49
C THR A 386 -28.38 8.07 -7.35
N ASN A 387 -28.56 7.27 -6.29
CA ASN A 387 -27.56 7.21 -5.21
C ASN A 387 -26.22 6.66 -5.74
N ILE A 388 -26.23 5.59 -6.54
CA ILE A 388 -25.01 5.03 -7.14
C ILE A 388 -24.32 6.03 -8.07
N LYS A 389 -25.08 6.76 -8.90
CA LYS A 389 -24.53 7.84 -9.74
C LYS A 389 -23.78 8.89 -8.91
N ASN A 390 -24.37 9.34 -7.80
CA ASN A 390 -23.75 10.33 -6.92
C ASN A 390 -22.49 9.79 -6.23
N GLU A 391 -22.51 8.53 -5.79
CA GLU A 391 -21.32 7.89 -5.22
C GLU A 391 -20.20 7.72 -6.25
N PHE A 392 -20.53 7.37 -7.49
CA PHE A 392 -19.59 7.32 -8.61
C PHE A 392 -18.91 8.68 -8.85
N PHE A 393 -19.65 9.78 -8.81
CA PHE A 393 -19.06 11.13 -8.92
C PHE A 393 -18.10 11.45 -7.76
N MET A 394 -18.50 11.13 -6.53
CA MET A 394 -17.67 11.35 -5.35
C MET A 394 -16.35 10.56 -5.41
N LEU A 395 -16.41 9.27 -5.76
CA LEU A 395 -15.23 8.42 -5.88
C LEU A 395 -14.32 8.87 -7.03
N THR A 396 -14.91 9.12 -8.21
CA THR A 396 -14.14 9.59 -9.38
C THR A 396 -13.45 10.93 -9.10
N GLY A 397 -14.12 11.85 -8.41
CA GLY A 397 -13.53 13.13 -7.99
C GLY A 397 -12.39 12.97 -6.98
N LYS A 398 -12.49 11.99 -6.07
CA LYS A 398 -11.44 11.69 -5.07
C LYS A 398 -10.22 11.03 -5.70
N GLU A 399 -10.43 10.05 -6.57
CA GLU A 399 -9.36 9.29 -7.22
C GLU A 399 -8.76 10.02 -8.43
N ASN A 400 -9.44 11.06 -8.90
CA ASN A 400 -9.14 11.75 -10.14
C ASN A 400 -8.98 10.78 -11.33
N LYS A 401 -9.79 9.71 -11.35
CA LYS A 401 -9.73 8.62 -12.32
C LYS A 401 -11.13 8.18 -12.69
N LEU A 402 -11.46 8.29 -13.98
CA LEU A 402 -12.76 7.91 -14.50
C LEU A 402 -12.84 6.40 -14.77
N ASP A 403 -13.80 5.71 -14.14
CA ASP A 403 -14.17 4.34 -14.52
C ASP A 403 -15.20 4.36 -15.65
N THR A 404 -14.74 4.01 -16.85
CA THR A 404 -15.56 4.03 -18.06
C THR A 404 -16.64 2.96 -18.06
N ALA A 405 -16.42 1.81 -17.42
CA ALA A 405 -17.40 0.73 -17.39
C ALA A 405 -18.64 1.12 -16.57
N ILE A 406 -18.42 1.77 -15.41
CA ILE A 406 -19.51 2.31 -14.58
C ILE A 406 -20.24 3.42 -15.34
N MET A 407 -19.49 4.36 -15.94
CA MET A 407 -20.05 5.44 -16.74
C MET A 407 -20.99 4.93 -17.84
N TYR A 408 -20.54 3.96 -18.65
CA TYR A 408 -21.35 3.40 -19.73
C TYR A 408 -22.61 2.69 -19.22
N LYS A 409 -22.53 1.98 -18.10
CA LYS A 409 -23.71 1.32 -17.51
C LYS A 409 -24.73 2.33 -16.99
N LEU A 410 -24.28 3.41 -16.34
CA LEU A 410 -25.16 4.50 -15.92
C LEU A 410 -25.83 5.18 -17.13
N ILE A 411 -25.06 5.49 -18.17
CA ILE A 411 -25.60 6.04 -19.43
C ILE A 411 -26.65 5.10 -20.01
N GLY A 412 -26.35 3.80 -20.11
CA GLY A 412 -27.28 2.80 -20.63
C GLY A 412 -28.60 2.74 -19.84
N PHE A 413 -28.53 2.81 -18.50
CA PHE A 413 -29.73 2.87 -17.67
C PHE A 413 -30.56 4.12 -17.94
N TYR A 414 -29.94 5.31 -17.92
CA TYR A 414 -30.68 6.58 -18.05
C TYR A 414 -31.17 6.84 -19.48
N LEU A 415 -30.53 6.25 -20.50
CA LEU A 415 -31.09 6.19 -21.85
C LEU A 415 -32.37 5.35 -21.88
N ASN A 416 -32.36 4.18 -21.24
CA ASN A 416 -33.54 3.29 -21.20
C ASN A 416 -34.72 3.86 -20.39
N THR A 417 -34.45 4.76 -19.43
CA THR A 417 -35.48 5.45 -18.64
C THR A 417 -35.81 6.85 -19.17
N GLU A 418 -35.20 7.28 -20.26
CA GLU A 418 -35.35 8.61 -20.87
C GLU A 418 -35.06 9.78 -19.91
N ASP A 419 -34.21 9.57 -18.90
CA ASP A 419 -33.79 10.61 -17.95
C ASP A 419 -32.65 11.46 -18.55
N ILE A 420 -33.04 12.39 -19.42
CA ILE A 420 -32.14 13.31 -20.11
C ILE A 420 -31.34 14.18 -19.13
N GLN A 421 -31.90 14.49 -17.96
CA GLN A 421 -31.23 15.33 -16.97
C GLN A 421 -30.04 14.58 -16.34
N SER A 422 -30.24 13.34 -15.92
CA SER A 422 -29.15 12.51 -15.41
C SER A 422 -28.07 12.25 -16.45
N LEU A 423 -28.42 12.11 -17.74
CA LEU A 423 -27.45 11.98 -18.83
C LEU A 423 -26.58 13.23 -18.98
N LYS A 424 -27.19 14.43 -18.93
CA LYS A 424 -26.45 15.70 -18.98
C LYS A 424 -25.49 15.86 -17.81
N GLU A 425 -25.90 15.42 -16.61
CA GLU A 425 -25.05 15.46 -15.42
C GLU A 425 -23.83 14.53 -15.56
N ILE A 426 -24.03 13.31 -16.07
CA ILE A 426 -22.93 12.37 -16.33
C ILE A 426 -21.97 12.97 -17.37
N TYR A 427 -22.50 13.51 -18.48
CA TYR A 427 -21.68 14.14 -19.51
C TYR A 427 -20.84 15.29 -18.93
N ALA A 428 -21.47 16.26 -18.26
CA ALA A 428 -20.80 17.44 -17.71
C ALA A 428 -19.76 17.10 -16.62
N PHE A 429 -19.99 16.01 -15.87
CA PHE A 429 -19.01 15.53 -14.90
C PHE A 429 -17.81 14.88 -15.58
N THR A 430 -18.05 14.00 -16.57
CA THR A 430 -17.03 13.18 -17.22
C THR A 430 -16.14 13.96 -18.18
N GLU A 431 -16.64 15.06 -18.76
CA GLU A 431 -15.88 16.00 -19.59
C GLU A 431 -14.64 16.57 -18.88
N LYS A 432 -14.59 16.55 -17.56
CA LYS A 432 -13.43 17.02 -16.77
C LYS A 432 -12.24 16.06 -16.78
N PHE A 433 -12.41 14.85 -17.31
CA PHE A 433 -11.43 13.76 -17.28
C PHE A 433 -10.97 13.31 -18.68
N VAL A 434 -11.49 13.95 -19.73
CA VAL A 434 -11.10 13.79 -21.14
C VAL A 434 -10.26 15.00 -21.52
#